data_AF-A0A2X1D014-F1
#
_entry.id   AF-A0A2X1D014-F1
#
_cell.length_a   1.000
_cell.length_b   1.000
_cell.length_c   1.000
_cell.angle_alpha   90.00
_cell.angle_beta   90.00
_cell.angle_gamma   90.00
#
_symmetry.space_group_name_H-M   'P 1'
#
loop_
_entity.id
_entity.type
_entity.pdbx_description
1 polymer ?
#
loop_
_entity_poly.entity_id
_entity_poly.type
_entity_poly.pdbx_seq_one_letter_code
_entity_poly.pdbx_strand_id
1 'polypeptide(L)'
;MLLGSFVVGLISGAPGLARLEMFVGPLFQGSLCFFLLDIGLIAARRLMEGGRRMSPYVAAFAIGFPLVSTALALGLSRLAGLDVGNAALITILAGSASYIAVPAAMRLAAPEADTGVFVTASLAITFPFNLTIGIALYTAATVWIWL
;
A
#
# COMPACT_ATOMS: atom_id res chain seq x y z
N MET A 1 -0.24 1.07 17.76
CA MET A 1 1.22 1.02 17.53
C MET A 1 1.79 2.35 17.03
N LEU A 2 1.20 3.00 16.01
CA LEU A 2 1.69 4.28 15.45
C LEU A 2 1.92 5.41 16.47
N LEU A 3 0.92 5.73 17.30
CA LEU A 3 1.06 6.74 18.36
C LEU A 3 2.19 6.39 19.34
N GLY A 4 2.30 5.13 19.73
CA GLY A 4 3.38 4.64 20.59
C GLY A 4 4.76 4.81 19.95
N SER A 5 4.91 4.46 18.67
CA SER A 5 6.17 4.66 17.94
C SER A 5 6.52 6.14 17.79
N PHE A 6 5.54 7.03 17.60
CA PHE A 6 5.80 8.47 17.58
C PHE A 6 6.23 9.00 18.94
N VAL A 7 5.58 8.59 20.02
CA VAL A 7 6.00 8.97 21.39
C VAL A 7 7.42 8.49 21.67
N VAL A 8 7.74 7.23 21.34
CA VAL A 8 9.10 6.69 21.49
C VAL A 8 10.10 7.48 20.64
N GLY A 9 9.77 7.81 19.39
CA GLY A 9 10.61 8.62 18.51
C GLY A 9 10.86 10.03 19.06
N LEU A 10 9.83 10.68 19.58
CA LEU A 10 9.91 12.01 20.21
C LEU A 10 10.80 12.00 21.46
N ILE A 11 10.69 10.96 22.30
CA ILE A 11 11.48 10.85 23.53
C ILE A 11 12.94 10.46 23.23
N SER A 12 13.17 9.54 22.29
CA SER A 12 14.49 8.92 22.07
C SER A 12 15.37 9.67 21.05
N GLY A 13 14.76 10.39 20.10
CA GLY A 13 15.46 11.21 19.12
C GLY A 13 16.51 10.48 18.27
N ALA A 14 17.46 11.24 17.73
CA ALA A 14 18.57 10.70 16.93
C ALA A 14 19.42 9.63 17.66
N PRO A 15 19.72 9.76 18.98
CA PRO A 15 20.45 8.71 19.70
C PRO A 15 19.70 7.38 19.76
N GLY A 16 18.36 7.42 19.91
CA GLY A 16 17.52 6.22 19.82
C GLY A 16 17.56 5.57 18.45
N LEU A 17 17.49 6.39 17.39
CA LEU A 17 17.58 5.91 16.01
C LEU A 17 18.93 5.23 15.71
N ALA A 18 20.05 5.83 16.14
CA ALA A 18 21.38 5.25 15.94
C ALA A 18 21.53 3.87 16.58
N ARG A 19 20.90 3.65 17.75
CA ARG A 19 20.88 2.32 18.40
C ARG A 19 20.04 1.29 17.65
N LEU A 20 19.03 1.74 16.90
CA LEU A 20 18.15 0.88 16.11
C LEU A 20 18.62 0.70 14.67
N GLU A 21 19.63 1.43 14.22
CA GLU A 21 20.05 1.53 12.81
C GLU A 21 20.26 0.15 12.16
N MET A 22 20.95 -0.77 12.85
CA MET A 22 21.14 -2.13 12.35
C MET A 22 19.80 -2.83 12.05
N PHE A 23 18.79 -2.65 12.91
CA PHE A 23 17.51 -3.31 12.81
C PHE A 23 16.56 -2.64 11.82
N VAL A 24 16.60 -1.30 11.68
CA VAL A 24 15.65 -0.54 10.83
C VAL A 24 16.22 -0.13 9.48
N GLY A 25 17.55 -0.21 9.31
CA GLY A 25 18.25 0.05 8.05
C GLY A 25 18.54 -1.27 7.32
N PRO A 26 19.80 -1.73 7.26
CA PRO A 26 20.21 -2.81 6.36
C PRO A 26 19.52 -4.15 6.65
N LEU A 27 19.35 -4.53 7.92
CA LEU A 27 18.69 -5.80 8.26
C LEU A 27 17.20 -5.77 7.91
N PHE A 28 16.51 -4.66 8.16
CA PHE A 28 15.12 -4.50 7.76
C PHE A 28 14.98 -4.57 6.24
N GLN A 29 15.82 -3.86 5.48
CA GLN A 29 15.77 -3.89 4.03
C GLN A 29 16.01 -5.30 3.47
N GLY A 30 16.99 -6.02 4.00
CA GLY A 30 17.25 -7.41 3.62
C GLY A 30 16.06 -8.33 3.92
N SER A 31 15.53 -8.28 5.14
CA SER A 31 14.37 -9.09 5.54
C SER A 31 13.09 -8.73 4.78
N LEU A 32 12.85 -7.43 4.52
CA LEU A 32 11.74 -6.95 3.70
C LEU A 32 11.84 -7.48 2.26
N CYS A 33 13.04 -7.52 1.68
CA CYS A 33 13.26 -8.07 0.34
C CYS A 33 12.84 -9.54 0.27
N PHE A 34 13.31 -10.38 1.20
CA PHE A 34 12.91 -11.78 1.27
C PHE A 34 11.41 -11.95 1.52
N PHE A 35 10.83 -11.13 2.39
CA PHE A 35 9.41 -11.14 2.69
C PHE A 35 8.56 -10.81 1.44
N LEU A 36 8.92 -9.74 0.72
CA LEU A 36 8.24 -9.36 -0.51
C LEU A 36 8.41 -10.41 -1.60
N LEU A 37 9.58 -11.04 -1.70
CA LEU A 37 9.81 -12.15 -2.62
C LEU A 37 8.93 -13.36 -2.29
N ASP A 38 8.83 -13.77 -1.02
CA ASP A 38 8.00 -14.91 -0.62
C ASP A 38 6.51 -14.66 -0.90
N ILE A 39 5.99 -13.50 -0.49
CA ILE A 39 4.58 -13.20 -0.75
C ILE A 39 4.32 -12.98 -2.25
N GLY A 40 5.28 -12.41 -2.99
CA GLY A 40 5.21 -12.32 -4.45
C GLY A 40 5.14 -13.69 -5.13
N LEU A 41 5.97 -14.64 -4.70
CA LEU A 41 5.94 -16.02 -5.20
C LEU A 41 4.62 -16.73 -4.83
N ILE A 42 4.08 -16.50 -3.64
CA ILE A 42 2.76 -16.99 -3.25
C ILE A 42 1.68 -16.41 -4.18
N ALA A 43 1.68 -15.10 -4.41
CA ALA A 43 0.71 -14.44 -5.30
C ALA A 43 0.78 -14.98 -6.74
N ALA A 44 2.00 -15.15 -7.28
CA ALA A 44 2.23 -15.69 -8.62
C ALA A 44 1.75 -17.14 -8.75
N ARG A 45 2.10 -18.02 -7.80
CA ARG A 45 1.62 -19.41 -7.78
C ARG A 45 0.10 -19.49 -7.72
N ARG A 46 -0.55 -18.68 -6.88
CA ARG A 46 -2.02 -18.62 -6.77
C ARG A 46 -2.68 -18.15 -8.07
N LEU A 47 -2.05 -17.23 -8.79
CA LEU A 47 -2.52 -16.79 -10.10
C LEU A 47 -2.39 -17.92 -11.13
N MET A 48 -1.27 -18.65 -11.13
CA MET A 48 -0.99 -19.78 -12.03
C MET A 48 -1.85 -21.02 -11.75
N GLU A 49 -2.19 -21.30 -10.49
CA GLU A 49 -3.06 -22.41 -10.06
C GLU A 49 -4.53 -22.25 -10.51
N GLY A 50 -4.79 -21.26 -11.36
CA GLY A 50 -5.97 -21.19 -12.20
C GLY A 50 -6.89 -20.03 -11.88
N GLY A 51 -6.52 -19.12 -10.95
CA GLY A 51 -7.33 -17.95 -10.62
C GLY A 51 -8.82 -18.26 -10.38
N ARG A 52 -9.18 -19.52 -10.04
CA ARG A 52 -10.58 -20.01 -10.15
C ARG A 52 -11.53 -19.29 -9.20
N ARG A 53 -10.99 -18.56 -8.23
CA ARG A 53 -11.72 -17.69 -7.29
C ARG A 53 -11.48 -16.19 -7.52
N MET A 54 -10.55 -15.84 -8.43
CA MET A 54 -10.33 -14.48 -8.89
C MET A 54 -11.36 -14.15 -9.97
N SER A 55 -12.51 -13.65 -9.55
CA SER A 55 -13.53 -13.22 -10.51
C SER A 55 -13.12 -11.92 -11.21
N PRO A 56 -13.61 -11.67 -12.44
CA PRO A 56 -13.45 -10.38 -13.10
C PRO A 56 -13.90 -9.19 -12.25
N TYR A 57 -14.89 -9.39 -11.36
CA TYR A 57 -15.36 -8.38 -10.42
C TYR A 57 -14.31 -8.02 -9.37
N VAL A 58 -13.57 -9.00 -8.85
CA VAL A 58 -12.46 -8.73 -7.91
C VAL A 58 -11.34 -7.98 -8.61
N ALA A 59 -11.00 -8.36 -9.84
CA ALA A 59 -9.98 -7.65 -10.61
C ALA A 59 -10.40 -6.20 -10.91
N ALA A 60 -11.66 -6.00 -11.33
CA ALA A 60 -12.23 -4.67 -11.54
C ALA A 60 -12.23 -3.84 -10.24
N PHE A 61 -12.56 -4.45 -9.11
CA PHE A 61 -12.49 -3.79 -7.81
C PHE A 61 -11.05 -3.41 -7.43
N ALA A 62 -10.08 -4.31 -7.64
CA ALA A 62 -8.68 -4.09 -7.31
C ALA A 62 -8.03 -2.91 -8.08
N ILE A 63 -8.60 -2.52 -9.23
CA ILE A 63 -8.18 -1.34 -10.01
C ILE A 63 -9.09 -0.14 -9.74
N GLY A 64 -10.41 -0.36 -9.73
CA GLY A 64 -11.40 0.70 -9.60
C GLY A 64 -11.44 1.33 -8.21
N PHE A 65 -11.29 0.54 -7.15
CA PHE A 65 -11.32 1.07 -5.78
C PHE A 65 -10.18 2.06 -5.49
N PRO A 66 -8.92 1.81 -5.89
CA PRO A 66 -7.87 2.82 -5.89
C PRO A 66 -8.29 4.16 -6.52
N LEU A 67 -8.90 4.14 -7.71
CA LEU A 67 -9.35 5.34 -8.41
C LEU A 67 -10.44 6.10 -7.65
N VAL A 68 -11.39 5.37 -7.06
CA VAL A 68 -12.44 5.98 -6.22
C VAL A 68 -11.82 6.62 -4.97
N SER A 69 -10.90 5.89 -4.32
CA SER A 69 -10.20 6.37 -3.13
C SER A 69 -9.37 7.62 -3.42
N THR A 70 -8.64 7.66 -4.54
CA THR A 70 -7.87 8.83 -4.94
C THR A 70 -8.75 10.02 -5.32
N ALA A 71 -9.86 9.80 -6.02
CA ALA A 71 -10.80 10.88 -6.34
C ALA A 71 -11.37 11.52 -5.05
N LEU A 72 -11.75 10.71 -4.06
CA LEU A 72 -12.21 11.19 -2.76
C LEU A 72 -11.09 11.94 -2.02
N ALA A 73 -9.89 11.37 -1.94
CA ALA A 73 -8.76 11.98 -1.25
C ALA A 73 -8.34 13.31 -1.90
N LEU A 74 -8.41 13.41 -3.21
CA LEU A 74 -8.09 14.62 -3.97
C LEU A 74 -9.12 15.73 -3.70
N GLY A 75 -10.42 15.37 -3.69
CA GLY A 75 -11.49 16.29 -3.30
C GLY A 75 -11.34 16.78 -1.86
N LEU A 76 -11.05 15.88 -0.92
CA LEU A 76 -10.80 16.23 0.47
C LEU A 76 -9.55 17.10 0.64
N SER A 77 -8.49 16.82 -0.11
CA SER A 77 -7.26 17.63 -0.11
C SER A 77 -7.52 19.05 -0.60
N ARG A 78 -8.41 19.22 -1.60
CA ARG A 78 -8.81 20.54 -2.09
C ARG A 78 -9.63 21.30 -1.06
N LEU A 79 -10.58 20.64 -0.41
CA LEU A 79 -11.39 21.22 0.67
C LEU A 79 -10.56 21.59 1.90
N ALA A 80 -9.53 20.81 2.21
CA ALA A 80 -8.60 21.08 3.29
C ALA A 80 -7.57 22.18 2.96
N GLY A 81 -7.57 22.72 1.73
CA GLY A 81 -6.67 23.80 1.32
C GLY A 81 -5.20 23.40 1.25
N LEU A 82 -4.93 22.12 0.97
CA LEU A 82 -3.54 21.63 0.86
C LEU A 82 -2.84 22.21 -0.37
N ASP A 83 -1.53 22.40 -0.28
CA ASP A 83 -0.72 22.67 -1.47
C ASP A 83 -0.65 21.43 -2.39
N VAL A 84 -0.24 21.65 -3.63
CA VAL A 84 -0.22 20.63 -4.69
C VAL A 84 0.66 19.43 -4.33
N GLY A 85 1.77 19.63 -3.62
CA GLY A 85 2.70 18.55 -3.27
C GLY A 85 2.11 17.64 -2.20
N ASN A 86 1.57 18.23 -1.14
CA ASN A 86 0.90 17.51 -0.07
C ASN A 86 -0.36 16.80 -0.56
N ALA A 87 -1.15 17.45 -1.43
CA ALA A 87 -2.31 16.84 -2.06
C ALA A 87 -1.92 15.64 -2.93
N ALA A 88 -0.83 15.73 -3.69
CA ALA A 88 -0.38 14.63 -4.55
C ALA A 88 0.06 13.42 -3.71
N LEU A 89 0.84 13.67 -2.64
CA LEU A 89 1.26 12.62 -1.72
C LEU A 89 0.07 11.93 -1.05
N ILE A 90 -0.89 12.68 -0.50
CA ILE A 90 -2.08 12.10 0.12
C ILE A 90 -2.90 11.30 -0.89
N THR A 91 -3.06 11.81 -2.11
CA THR A 91 -3.81 11.13 -3.16
C THR A 91 -3.15 9.80 -3.55
N ILE A 92 -1.82 9.76 -3.71
CA ILE A 92 -1.06 8.53 -3.97
C ILE A 92 -1.22 7.52 -2.82
N LEU A 93 -1.10 8.00 -1.58
CA LEU A 93 -1.24 7.16 -0.39
C LEU A 93 -2.65 6.58 -0.27
N ALA A 94 -3.68 7.37 -0.57
CA ALA A 94 -5.07 6.94 -0.53
C ALA A 94 -5.40 5.89 -1.61
N GLY A 95 -4.75 5.94 -2.77
CA GLY A 95 -4.91 4.96 -3.84
C GLY A 95 -4.19 3.64 -3.59
N SER A 96 -3.29 3.60 -2.61
CA SER A 96 -2.48 2.42 -2.30
C SER A 96 -3.24 1.40 -1.46
N ALA A 97 -2.93 0.11 -1.65
CA ALA A 97 -3.39 -0.94 -0.76
C ALA A 97 -2.31 -1.30 0.27
N SER A 98 -2.68 -2.06 1.30
CA SER A 98 -1.72 -2.60 2.24
C SER A 98 -1.15 -3.92 1.70
N TYR A 99 0.11 -3.89 1.29
CA TYR A 99 0.79 -4.99 0.62
C TYR A 99 1.48 -5.98 1.59
N ILE A 100 1.57 -5.62 2.88
CA ILE A 100 2.36 -6.34 3.89
C ILE A 100 1.51 -6.68 5.11
N ALA A 101 1.06 -5.64 5.83
CA ALA A 101 0.45 -5.79 7.14
C ALA A 101 -0.97 -6.40 7.07
N VAL A 102 -1.81 -5.93 6.14
CA VAL A 102 -3.19 -6.45 6.01
C VAL A 102 -3.22 -7.92 5.62
N PRO A 103 -2.43 -8.42 4.64
CA PRO A 103 -2.39 -9.85 4.36
C PRO A 103 -2.05 -10.72 5.57
N ALA A 104 -1.09 -10.28 6.39
CA ALA A 104 -0.73 -10.99 7.62
C ALA A 104 -1.85 -10.92 8.67
N ALA A 105 -2.45 -9.75 8.87
CA ALA A 105 -3.54 -9.56 9.82
C ALA A 105 -4.81 -10.33 9.43
N MET A 106 -5.16 -10.36 8.13
CA MET A 106 -6.34 -11.06 7.61
C MET A 106 -6.26 -12.56 7.80
N ARG A 107 -5.06 -13.16 7.73
CA ARG A 107 -4.89 -14.59 8.05
C ARG A 107 -5.31 -14.95 9.48
N LEU A 108 -5.22 -13.99 10.41
CA LEU A 108 -5.61 -14.16 11.80
C LEU A 108 -7.06 -13.73 12.05
N ALA A 109 -7.46 -12.59 11.49
CA ALA A 109 -8.76 -11.97 11.75
C ALA A 109 -9.91 -12.57 10.92
N ALA A 110 -9.61 -13.11 9.73
CA ALA A 110 -10.57 -13.70 8.81
C ALA A 110 -9.99 -14.97 8.17
N PRO A 111 -9.74 -16.03 8.95
CA PRO A 111 -9.07 -17.25 8.46
C PRO A 111 -9.87 -18.00 7.38
N GLU A 112 -11.20 -17.83 7.37
CA GLU A 112 -12.13 -18.36 6.36
C GLU A 112 -11.95 -17.68 4.99
N ALA A 113 -11.39 -16.46 4.96
CA ALA A 113 -11.21 -15.70 3.73
C ALA A 113 -10.09 -16.29 2.87
N ASP A 114 -10.34 -16.37 1.57
CA ASP A 114 -9.36 -16.94 0.65
C ASP A 114 -8.14 -16.03 0.50
N THR A 115 -7.04 -16.45 1.11
CA THR A 115 -5.73 -15.79 1.00
C THR A 115 -5.28 -15.58 -0.45
N GLY A 116 -5.60 -16.48 -1.36
CA GLY A 116 -5.29 -16.32 -2.77
C GLY A 116 -5.99 -15.12 -3.40
N VAL A 117 -7.20 -14.79 -2.96
CA VAL A 117 -7.96 -13.67 -3.53
C VAL A 117 -7.39 -12.32 -3.07
N PHE A 118 -7.30 -12.07 -1.76
CA PHE A 118 -6.88 -10.75 -1.28
C PHE A 118 -5.38 -10.49 -1.43
N VAL A 119 -4.53 -11.54 -1.39
CA VAL A 119 -3.08 -11.39 -1.63
C VAL A 119 -2.86 -11.08 -3.10
N THR A 120 -3.46 -11.82 -4.02
CA THR A 120 -3.25 -11.60 -5.46
C THR A 120 -3.92 -10.30 -5.92
N ALA A 121 -5.10 -9.92 -5.40
CA ALA A 121 -5.70 -8.62 -5.70
C ALA A 121 -4.79 -7.45 -5.32
N SER A 122 -4.20 -7.46 -4.11
CA SER A 122 -3.34 -6.37 -3.66
C SER A 122 -1.96 -6.39 -4.33
N LEU A 123 -1.29 -7.55 -4.44
CA LEU A 123 0.10 -7.64 -4.91
C LEU A 123 0.28 -7.86 -6.41
N ALA A 124 -0.64 -8.58 -7.06
CA ALA A 124 -0.53 -8.87 -8.50
C ALA A 124 -1.30 -7.87 -9.36
N ILE A 125 -2.27 -7.14 -8.79
CA ILE A 125 -3.12 -6.20 -9.53
C ILE A 125 -2.90 -4.76 -9.03
N THR A 126 -3.33 -4.44 -7.80
CA THR A 126 -3.30 -3.07 -7.29
C THR A 126 -1.88 -2.51 -7.19
N PHE A 127 -0.92 -3.28 -6.69
CA PHE A 127 0.46 -2.83 -6.54
C PHE A 127 1.13 -2.48 -7.89
N PRO A 128 1.16 -3.38 -8.90
CA PRO A 128 1.73 -3.05 -10.21
C PRO A 128 0.99 -1.91 -10.89
N PHE A 129 -0.34 -1.89 -10.81
CA PHE A 129 -1.15 -0.80 -11.36
C PHE A 129 -0.74 0.56 -10.76
N ASN A 130 -0.66 0.65 -9.43
CA ASN A 130 -0.28 1.88 -8.75
C ASN A 130 1.14 2.32 -9.09
N LEU A 131 2.09 1.38 -9.10
CA LEU A 131 3.49 1.70 -9.36
C LEU A 131 3.73 2.14 -10.80
N THR A 132 3.07 1.51 -11.78
CA THR A 132 3.30 1.78 -13.21
C THR A 132 2.46 2.92 -13.76
N ILE A 133 1.20 3.04 -13.32
CA ILE A 133 0.23 3.99 -13.87
C ILE A 133 -0.29 4.92 -12.78
N GLY A 134 -0.71 4.39 -11.63
CA GLY A 134 -1.41 5.14 -10.59
C GLY A 134 -0.63 6.35 -10.11
N ILE A 135 0.63 6.21 -9.71
CA ILE A 135 1.45 7.33 -9.20
C ILE A 135 1.51 8.49 -10.21
N ALA A 136 1.81 8.20 -11.47
CA ALA A 136 1.88 9.20 -12.52
C ALA A 136 0.50 9.85 -12.78
N LEU A 137 -0.54 9.02 -12.88
CA LEU A 137 -1.92 9.45 -13.11
C LEU A 137 -2.43 10.36 -11.99
N TYR A 138 -2.25 9.97 -10.73
CA TYR A 138 -2.71 10.71 -9.55
C TYR A 138 -1.95 12.02 -9.38
N THR A 139 -0.65 12.02 -9.64
CA THR A 139 0.17 13.24 -9.62
C THR A 139 -0.31 14.21 -10.69
N ALA A 140 -0.48 13.74 -11.94
CA ALA A 140 -0.94 14.56 -13.04
C ALA A 140 -2.34 15.14 -12.78
N ALA A 141 -3.28 14.32 -12.29
CA ALA A 141 -4.62 14.76 -11.92
C ALA A 141 -4.58 15.83 -10.82
N THR A 142 -3.71 15.65 -9.82
CA THR A 142 -3.55 16.62 -8.73
C THR A 142 -3.02 17.95 -9.24
N VAL A 143 -1.96 17.93 -10.05
CA VAL A 143 -1.41 19.14 -10.66
C VAL A 143 -2.47 19.85 -11.49
N TRP A 144 -3.24 19.12 -12.29
CA TRP A 144 -4.26 19.71 -13.16
C TRP A 144 -5.39 20.39 -12.40
N ILE A 145 -5.80 19.88 -11.23
CA ILE A 145 -6.85 20.49 -10.39
C ILE A 145 -6.35 21.73 -9.63
N TRP A 146 -5.02 21.87 -9.46
CA TRP A 146 -4.40 22.98 -8.75
C TRP A 146 -3.93 24.13 -9.66
N LEU A 147 -4.06 23.97 -10.97
CA LEU A 147 -3.95 25.06 -11.95
C LEU A 147 -5.23 25.90 -11.96
#